data_AF-A0AAJ1EG34-F1
#
_entry.id   AF-A0AAJ1EG34-F1
#
_cell.length_a   1.000
_cell.length_b   1.000
_cell.length_c   1.000
_cell.angle_alpha   90.00
_cell.angle_beta   90.00
_cell.angle_gamma   90.00
#
_symmetry.space_group_name_H-M   'P 1'
#
loop_
_entity.id
_entity.type
_entity.pdbx_description
1 polymer ?
#
loop_
_entity_poly.entity_id
_entity_poly.type
_entity_poly.pdbx_seq_one_letter_code
_entity_poly.pdbx_strand_id
1 'polypeptide(L)'
;MDANLPDGIYPFIDQRLPLAQLARSRFPLDLKTLLRTQAAANGIDLICGEPVELTCQTAAYGDATFLVYWPHEQDRPHMLAPKRFSTGTA
;
A
#
# COMPACT_ATOMS: atom_id res chain seq x y z
N MET A 1 2.40 -17.88 -7.74
CA MET A 1 1.68 -18.17 -6.49
C MET A 1 1.12 -16.88 -5.92
N ASP A 2 -0.19 -16.69 -6.04
CA ASP A 2 -0.94 -15.60 -5.44
C ASP A 2 -0.66 -15.51 -3.94
N ALA A 3 0.25 -14.61 -3.58
CA ALA A 3 0.47 -14.28 -2.19
C ALA A 3 -0.77 -13.55 -1.68
N ASN A 4 -1.70 -14.33 -1.16
CA ASN A 4 -2.90 -13.84 -0.52
C ASN A 4 -2.48 -13.26 0.82
N LEU A 5 -2.58 -11.93 0.93
CA LEU A 5 -2.68 -11.28 2.23
C LEU A 5 -3.72 -12.03 3.07
N PRO A 6 -3.42 -12.37 4.34
CA PRO A 6 -4.38 -13.03 5.20
C PRO A 6 -5.66 -12.20 5.33
N ASP A 7 -6.80 -12.85 5.51
CA ASP A 7 -8.04 -12.10 5.76
C ASP A 7 -7.88 -11.34 7.10
N GLY A 8 -8.11 -10.03 7.06
CA GLY A 8 -7.75 -9.15 8.15
C GLY A 8 -8.19 -7.71 7.91
N ILE A 9 -7.94 -6.87 8.91
CA ILE A 9 -8.20 -5.43 8.84
C ILE A 9 -6.87 -4.71 8.64
N TYR A 10 -6.81 -3.93 7.57
CA TYR A 10 -5.59 -3.26 7.14
C TYR A 10 -5.73 -1.75 7.19
N PRO A 11 -4.64 -1.02 7.48
CA PRO A 11 -4.66 0.44 7.50
C PRO A 11 -4.76 1.01 6.07
N PHE A 12 -5.63 2.00 5.93
CA PHE A 12 -5.74 2.86 4.77
C PHE A 12 -6.04 4.29 5.20
N ILE A 13 -5.04 5.17 5.06
CA ILE A 13 -5.06 6.55 5.54
C ILE A 13 -5.26 6.55 7.07
N ASP A 14 -6.40 7.05 7.54
CA ASP A 14 -6.80 7.15 8.95
C ASP A 14 -7.78 6.02 9.33
N GLN A 15 -8.14 5.16 8.37
CA GLN A 15 -9.15 4.13 8.56
C GLN A 15 -8.54 2.74 8.51
N ARG A 16 -9.19 1.82 9.21
CA ARG A 16 -8.87 0.39 9.19
C ARG A 16 -10.00 -0.34 8.49
N LEU A 17 -9.71 -0.90 7.32
CA LEU A 17 -10.71 -1.52 6.45
C LEU A 17 -10.43 -3.02 6.29
N PRO A 18 -11.47 -3.86 6.25
CA PRO A 18 -11.29 -5.28 6.01
C PRO A 18 -10.75 -5.51 4.59
N LEU A 19 -9.93 -6.55 4.41
CA LEU A 19 -9.38 -6.95 3.12
C LEU A 19 -10.45 -7.07 2.03
N ALA A 20 -11.64 -7.55 2.38
CA ALA A 20 -12.78 -7.65 1.47
C ALA A 20 -13.21 -6.30 0.85
N GLN A 21 -12.97 -5.18 1.52
CA GLN A 21 -13.25 -3.83 1.03
C GLN A 21 -12.06 -3.18 0.34
N LEU A 22 -10.87 -3.77 0.46
CA LEU A 22 -9.65 -3.32 -0.17
C LEU A 22 -9.45 -4.10 -1.49
N ALA A 23 -8.96 -3.40 -2.50
CA ALA A 23 -8.46 -3.98 -3.73
C ALA A 23 -6.95 -3.80 -3.76
N ARG A 24 -6.27 -4.85 -4.21
CA ARG A 24 -4.87 -4.78 -4.59
C ARG A 24 -4.81 -4.02 -5.92
N SER A 25 -4.25 -2.82 -5.88
CA SER A 25 -4.02 -2.01 -7.08
C SER A 25 -2.52 -1.83 -7.29
N ARG A 26 -2.09 -1.88 -8.55
CA ARG A 26 -0.70 -1.54 -8.91
C ARG A 26 -0.46 -0.07 -8.59
N PHE A 27 0.72 0.23 -8.04
CA PHE A 27 1.10 1.62 -7.79
C PHE A 27 1.16 2.43 -9.08
N PRO A 28 0.53 3.62 -9.13
CA PRO A 28 0.94 4.65 -10.06
C PRO A 28 2.42 4.98 -9.82
N LEU A 29 3.18 5.24 -10.88
CA LEU A 29 4.62 5.46 -10.79
C LEU A 29 4.99 6.62 -9.84
N ASP A 30 4.15 7.66 -9.81
CA ASP A 30 4.27 8.83 -8.94
C ASP A 30 4.20 8.45 -7.45
N LEU A 31 3.25 7.58 -7.11
CA LEU A 31 3.08 7.08 -5.74
C LEU A 31 4.23 6.14 -5.33
N LYS A 32 4.81 5.38 -6.28
CA LYS A 32 5.97 4.51 -6.00
C LYS A 32 7.17 5.33 -5.50
N THR A 33 7.43 6.48 -6.12
CA THR A 33 8.52 7.37 -5.68
C THR A 33 8.23 7.93 -4.30
N LEU A 34 7.01 8.42 -4.05
CA LEU A 34 6.61 8.95 -2.75
C LEU A 34 6.75 7.89 -1.65
N LEU A 35 6.25 6.68 -1.87
CA LEU A 35 6.33 5.60 -0.89
C LEU A 35 7.75 5.12 -0.64
N ARG A 36 8.60 5.04 -1.67
CA ARG A 36 10.03 4.73 -1.45
C ARG A 36 10.71 5.81 -0.62
N THR A 37 10.44 7.08 -0.90
CA THR A 37 10.97 8.19 -0.12
C THR A 37 10.48 8.13 1.32
N GLN A 38 9.19 7.84 1.54
CA GLN A 38 8.61 7.73 2.87
C GLN A 38 9.07 6.47 3.61
N ALA A 39 9.25 5.33 2.94
CA ALA A 39 9.84 4.12 3.50
C ALA A 39 11.27 4.40 3.98
N ALA A 40 12.09 5.01 3.12
CA ALA A 40 13.43 5.45 3.51
C ALA A 40 13.41 6.46 4.67
N ALA A 41 12.48 7.41 4.67
CA ALA A 41 12.35 8.42 5.72
C ALA A 41 11.90 7.81 7.07
N ASN A 42 11.05 6.78 7.04
CA ASN A 42 10.61 6.04 8.22
C ASN A 42 11.61 4.94 8.65
N GLY A 43 12.71 4.74 7.90
CA GLY A 43 13.65 3.64 8.14
C GLY A 43 13.06 2.24 7.92
N ILE A 44 11.99 2.16 7.11
CA ILE A 44 11.28 0.94 6.79
C ILE A 44 11.81 0.40 5.46
N ASP A 45 12.29 -0.85 5.48
CA ASP A 45 12.68 -1.55 4.26
C ASP A 45 11.45 -2.25 3.66
N LEU A 46 11.21 -2.02 2.36
CA LEU A 46 10.10 -2.67 1.65
C LEU A 46 10.54 -4.07 1.22
N ILE A 47 10.37 -5.04 2.12
CA ILE A 47 10.79 -6.42 1.91
C ILE A 47 9.81 -7.15 0.97
N CYS A 48 10.35 -7.87 -0.01
CA CYS A 48 9.57 -8.73 -0.89
C CYS A 48 8.97 -9.91 -0.11
N GLY A 49 7.66 -10.10 -0.26
CA GLY A 49 6.88 -11.17 0.36
C GLY A 49 6.19 -10.76 1.66
N GLU A 50 6.45 -9.56 2.18
CA GLU A 50 5.88 -9.11 3.44
C GLU A 50 5.00 -7.86 3.28
N PRO A 51 3.83 -7.83 3.94
CA PRO A 51 3.02 -6.62 4.02
C PRO A 51 3.61 -5.67 5.06
N VAL A 52 3.89 -4.45 4.63
CA VAL A 52 4.54 -3.41 5.41
C VAL A 52 3.58 -2.24 5.58
N GLU A 53 3.38 -1.82 6.82
CA GLU A 53 2.60 -0.62 7.14
C GLU A 53 3.51 0.61 6.97
N LEU A 54 3.13 1.50 6.07
CA LEU A 54 3.88 2.71 5.78
C LEU A 54 3.05 3.95 6.09
N THR A 55 3.54 4.72 7.06
CA THR A 55 2.96 6.03 7.39
C THR A 55 3.59 7.11 6.52
N CYS A 56 2.77 7.71 5.66
CA CYS A 56 3.13 8.80 4.79
C CYS A 56 2.63 10.11 5.40
N GLN A 57 3.57 10.96 5.80
CA GLN A 57 3.31 12.35 6.16
C GLN A 57 3.49 13.23 4.92
N THR A 58 2.41 13.78 4.41
CA THR A 58 2.44 14.72 3.27
C THR A 58 1.55 15.92 3.55
N ALA A 59 2.02 17.11 3.18
CA ALA A 59 1.25 18.35 3.38
C ALA A 59 -0.13 18.32 2.69
N ALA A 60 -0.31 17.48 1.67
CA ALA A 60 -1.56 17.36 0.93
C ALA A 60 -2.56 16.36 1.54
N TYR A 61 -2.10 15.35 2.28
CA TYR A 61 -2.96 14.26 2.80
C TYR A 61 -2.83 14.02 4.32
N GLY A 62 -1.97 14.77 5.02
CA GLY A 62 -1.73 14.62 6.46
C GLY A 62 -0.91 13.38 6.80
N ASP A 63 -1.13 12.85 8.00
CA ASP A 63 -0.61 11.57 8.50
C ASP A 63 -1.49 10.44 7.93
N ALA A 64 -0.99 9.71 6.94
CA ALA A 64 -1.76 8.67 6.27
C ALA A 64 -1.01 7.34 6.27
N THR A 65 -1.56 6.31 6.91
CA THR A 65 -0.93 4.97 6.97
C THR A 65 -1.51 4.04 5.91
N PHE A 66 -0.63 3.38 5.17
CA PHE A 66 -1.03 2.49 4.09
C PHE A 66 -0.35 1.14 4.23
N LEU A 67 -1.06 0.06 3.90
CA LEU A 67 -0.41 -1.23 3.72
C LEU A 67 0.17 -1.37 2.31
N VAL A 68 1.49 -1.47 2.26
CA VAL A 68 2.26 -1.76 1.06
C VAL A 68 2.64 -3.24 1.07
N TYR A 69 2.30 -3.96 0.01
CA TYR A 69 2.66 -5.36 -0.14
C TYR A 69 3.50 -5.54 -1.38
N TRP A 70 4.71 -6.09 -1.26
CA TRP A 70 5.57 -6.36 -2.42
C TRP A 70 5.60 -7.87 -2.73
N PRO A 71 4.86 -8.36 -3.73
CA PRO A 71 4.89 -9.77 -4.07
C PRO A 71 6.23 -10.17 -4.70
N HIS A 72 6.77 -11.30 -4.27
CA HIS A 72 8.04 -11.87 -4.74
C HIS A 72 8.08 -12.14 -6.26
N GLU A 73 6.92 -12.30 -6.91
CA GLU A 73 6.78 -12.58 -8.34
C GLU A 73 6.59 -11.32 -9.21
N GLN A 74 6.49 -10.13 -8.62
CA GLN A 74 6.30 -8.88 -9.38
C GLN A 74 7.36 -7.85 -9.00
N ASP A 75 8.01 -7.28 -10.02
CA ASP A 75 8.94 -6.14 -9.89
C ASP A 75 8.24 -4.83 -9.42
N ARG A 76 6.92 -4.90 -9.21
CA ARG A 76 6.10 -3.77 -8.81
C ARG A 76 5.42 -4.06 -7.49
N PRO A 77 5.62 -3.21 -6.48
CA PRO A 77 4.85 -3.30 -5.25
C PRO A 77 3.36 -3.07 -5.54
N HIS A 78 2.50 -3.54 -4.64
CA HIS A 78 1.06 -3.39 -4.67
C HIS A 78 0.59 -2.64 -3.44
N MET A 79 -0.47 -1.86 -3.60
CA MET A 79 -1.13 -1.17 -2.49
C MET A 79 -2.45 -1.84 -2.19
N LEU A 80 -2.82 -1.87 -0.91
CA LEU A 80 -4.23 -1.96 -0.57
C LEU A 80 -4.85 -0.58 -0.60
N ALA A 81 -5.79 -0.38 -1.53
CA ALA A 81 -6.67 0.78 -1.58
C ALA A 81 -8.12 0.30 -1.49
N PRO A 82 -9.05 1.08 -0.92
CA PRO A 82 -10.46 0.70 -0.93
C PRO A 82 -10.90 0.53 -2.37
N LYS A 83 -11.70 -0.50 -2.64
CA LYS A 83 -12.27 -0.78 -3.96
C LYS A 83 -12.95 0.44 -4.58
N ARG A 84 -13.45 1.36 -3.73
CA ARG A 84 -14.07 2.65 -4.10
C ARG A 84 -13.08 3.66 -4.70
N PHE A 85 -11.79 3.56 -4.40
CA PHE A 85 -10.71 4.37 -4.95
C PHE A 85 -9.92 3.65 -6.05
N SER A 86 -10.00 2.32 -6.14
CA SER A 86 -9.40 1.53 -7.22
C SER A 86 -10.05 1.73 -8.60
N THR A 87 -10.98 2.67 -8.75
CA THR A 87 -11.73 2.94 -9.99
C THR A 87 -10.97 3.84 -10.97
N GLY A 88 -9.64 3.84 -10.93
CA GLY A 88 -8.79 4.73 -11.71
C GLY A 88 -7.91 4.03 -12.73
N THR A 89 -8.49 3.24 -13.66
CA THR A 89 -8.05 3.18 -15.07
C THR A 89 -9.14 2.52 -15.91
N ALA A 90 -9.95 3.35 -16.57
CA ALA A 90 -10.49 3.03 -17.89
C ALA A 90 -9.42 3.38 -18.94
#